data_AF-A0A9D6H4Q3-F1
#
_entry.id   AF-A0A9D6H4Q3-F1
#
_cell.length_a   1.000
_cell.length_b   1.000
_cell.length_c   1.000
_cell.angle_alpha   90.00
_cell.angle_beta   90.00
_cell.angle_gamma   90.00
#
_symmetry.space_group_name_H-M   'P 1'
#
loop_
_entity.id
_entity.type
_entity.pdbx_description
1 polymer ?
#
loop_
_entity_poly.entity_id
_entity_poly.type
_entity_poly.pdbx_seq_one_letter_code
_entity_poly.pdbx_strand_id
1 'polypeptide(L)'
;MRKSIFEYSGSGQYIRTLAGPKDGVLGAYSLCVRDGFVYFTSGSGVSTSEGYIYKVALSGGPVTVFSDWLSVGAPRGIQPFGNGFVVGNSTDDDLELVGPTGAVASIPFHDSDGAIGIDFPQQIKRRANGEFMVAGFSEPWGVYFYDISGIQVGAYTTPQVPLSARGCHELDNGDILFTAGTLIQRVIVKNSTTALIINQAGASFRFVERFSPPAACAGDIDGSQSVDAADLSALLAAWGATSGAADLNGSGSVDAADLSILLAAWGPC
;
A
#
# COMPACT_ATOMS: atom_id res chain seq x y z
N MET A 1 21.25 3.47 1.83
CA MET A 1 20.23 2.76 2.63
C MET A 1 18.81 2.96 2.07
N ARG A 2 18.53 2.67 0.78
CA ARG A 2 17.20 2.96 0.16
C ARG A 2 16.60 1.79 -0.65
N LYS A 3 17.04 0.55 -0.39
CA LYS A 3 16.64 -0.65 -1.14
C LYS A 3 16.18 -1.73 -0.15
N SER A 4 15.23 -1.37 0.71
CA SER A 4 14.86 -2.15 1.88
C SER A 4 13.37 -2.12 2.14
N ILE A 5 12.88 -3.17 2.78
CA ILE A 5 11.53 -3.27 3.33
C ILE A 5 11.63 -3.03 4.83
N PHE A 6 10.86 -2.05 5.30
CA PHE A 6 10.79 -1.67 6.70
C PHE A 6 9.39 -1.99 7.24
N GLU A 7 9.35 -2.35 8.51
CA GLU A 7 8.11 -2.58 9.25
C GLU A 7 8.00 -1.51 10.33
N TYR A 8 6.81 -0.94 10.46
CA TYR A 8 6.46 0.10 11.42
C TYR A 8 5.20 -0.31 12.18
N SER A 9 5.06 0.15 13.42
CA SER A 9 3.81 0.03 14.19
C SER A 9 2.71 0.90 13.58
N GLY A 10 1.48 0.72 14.06
CA GLY A 10 0.35 1.58 13.66
C GLY A 10 0.54 3.06 14.04
N SER A 11 1.38 3.33 15.04
CA SER A 11 1.80 4.68 15.44
C SER A 11 3.01 5.23 14.66
N GLY A 12 3.52 4.48 13.67
CA GLY A 12 4.66 4.89 12.85
C GLY A 12 6.02 4.69 13.51
N GLN A 13 6.11 3.96 14.61
CA GLN A 13 7.40 3.60 15.22
C GLN A 13 8.07 2.50 14.41
N TYR A 14 9.37 2.65 14.14
CA TYR A 14 10.14 1.63 13.44
C TYR A 14 10.24 0.36 14.29
N ILE A 15 9.85 -0.78 13.70
CA ILE A 15 9.95 -2.09 14.33
C ILE A 15 11.23 -2.79 13.87
N ARG A 16 11.38 -2.98 12.55
CA ARG A 16 12.54 -3.67 11.98
C ARG A 16 12.71 -3.43 10.49
N THR A 17 13.88 -3.83 9.98
CA THR A 17 14.15 -3.98 8.55
C THR A 17 13.93 -5.44 8.21
N LEU A 18 12.89 -5.72 7.43
CA LEU A 18 12.49 -7.08 7.06
C LEU A 18 13.37 -7.65 5.94
N ALA A 19 13.81 -6.79 5.01
CA ALA A 19 14.67 -7.16 3.89
C ALA A 19 15.53 -5.96 3.45
N GLY A 20 16.75 -6.19 2.97
CA GLY A 20 17.60 -5.14 2.44
C GLY A 20 18.86 -5.62 1.73
N PRO A 21 19.81 -4.73 1.43
CA PRO A 21 21.01 -5.08 0.66
C PRO A 21 21.88 -6.18 1.28
N LYS A 22 21.87 -6.29 2.62
CA LYS A 22 22.56 -7.37 3.34
C LYS A 22 22.01 -8.76 3.01
N ASP A 23 20.76 -8.81 2.54
CA ASP A 23 20.03 -10.02 2.16
C ASP A 23 20.06 -10.24 0.63
N GLY A 24 20.90 -9.49 -0.10
CA GLY A 24 21.01 -9.56 -1.57
C GLY A 24 19.97 -8.73 -2.33
N VAL A 25 19.15 -7.93 -1.65
CA VAL A 25 18.11 -7.10 -2.30
C VAL A 25 18.75 -5.99 -3.14
N LEU A 26 18.51 -6.05 -4.45
CA LEU A 26 19.01 -5.06 -5.41
C LEU A 26 18.12 -3.83 -5.58
N GLY A 27 16.87 -3.89 -5.10
CA GLY A 27 15.90 -2.81 -5.17
C GLY A 27 14.64 -3.14 -4.39
N ALA A 28 13.88 -2.12 -4.00
CA ALA A 28 12.58 -2.26 -3.37
C ALA A 28 11.69 -1.10 -3.83
N TYR A 29 10.64 -1.40 -4.58
CA TYR A 29 9.83 -0.41 -5.28
C TYR A 29 8.35 -0.47 -4.91
N SER A 30 7.71 -1.61 -5.16
CA SER A 30 6.36 -1.92 -4.70
C SER A 30 6.38 -3.13 -3.80
N LEU A 31 5.33 -3.31 -3.01
CA LEU A 31 5.12 -4.51 -2.23
C LEU A 31 3.64 -4.85 -2.13
N CYS A 32 3.36 -6.12 -1.88
CA CYS A 32 2.07 -6.57 -1.39
C CYS A 32 2.28 -7.69 -0.35
N VAL A 33 1.32 -7.85 0.56
CA VAL A 33 1.31 -8.93 1.53
C VAL A 33 0.28 -9.98 1.10
N ARG A 34 0.68 -11.25 1.10
CA ARG A 34 -0.20 -12.37 0.75
C ARG A 34 0.28 -13.64 1.45
N ASP A 35 -0.65 -14.43 1.98
CA ASP A 35 -0.40 -15.77 2.52
C ASP A 35 0.75 -15.83 3.55
N GLY A 36 0.89 -14.78 4.38
CA GLY A 36 1.95 -14.67 5.39
C GLY A 36 3.33 -14.25 4.86
N PHE A 37 3.41 -13.79 3.62
CA PHE A 37 4.64 -13.31 2.99
C PHE A 37 4.50 -11.88 2.47
N VAL A 38 5.63 -11.17 2.46
CA VAL A 38 5.80 -9.93 1.72
C VAL A 38 6.44 -10.26 0.38
N TYR A 39 5.77 -9.88 -0.70
CA TYR A 39 6.30 -9.91 -2.06
C TYR A 39 6.62 -8.49 -2.46
N PHE A 40 7.82 -8.25 -3.00
CA PHE A 40 8.23 -6.89 -3.37
C PHE A 40 9.09 -6.86 -4.62
N THR A 41 8.86 -5.84 -5.43
CA THR A 41 9.51 -5.67 -6.73
C THR A 41 10.80 -4.86 -6.57
N SER A 42 11.82 -5.19 -7.36
CA SER A 42 13.09 -4.46 -7.29
C SER A 42 13.00 -3.07 -7.91
N GLY A 43 12.25 -2.94 -9.01
CA GLY A 43 12.24 -1.74 -9.86
C GLY A 43 13.62 -1.42 -10.46
N SER A 44 13.68 -0.83 -11.65
CA SER A 44 14.96 -0.42 -12.25
C SER A 44 15.48 0.84 -11.57
N GLY A 45 16.47 0.67 -10.70
CA GLY A 45 17.32 1.74 -10.19
C GLY A 45 18.73 1.50 -10.68
N VAL A 46 19.19 2.34 -11.63
CA VAL A 46 20.47 2.39 -12.35
C VAL A 46 20.77 1.27 -13.37
N SER A 47 20.56 1.62 -14.65
CA SER A 47 21.31 1.21 -15.86
C SER A 47 21.54 -0.27 -16.22
N THR A 48 20.85 -1.24 -15.63
CA THR A 48 20.73 -2.57 -16.23
C THR A 48 19.32 -3.11 -16.02
N SER A 49 18.83 -3.76 -17.06
CA SER A 49 17.52 -4.38 -17.28
C SER A 49 17.20 -5.55 -16.33
N GLU A 50 17.50 -5.43 -15.05
CA GLU A 50 17.49 -6.55 -14.11
C GLU A 50 16.37 -6.41 -13.07
N GLY A 51 15.20 -6.94 -13.41
CA GLY A 51 14.06 -7.04 -12.51
C GLY A 51 14.10 -8.31 -11.66
N TYR A 52 13.67 -8.21 -10.41
CA TYR A 52 13.30 -9.37 -9.59
C TYR A 52 12.02 -9.05 -8.82
N ILE A 53 11.23 -10.09 -8.55
CA ILE A 53 10.26 -10.07 -7.46
C ILE A 53 10.84 -10.92 -6.35
N TYR A 54 11.06 -10.31 -5.20
CA TYR A 54 11.53 -10.99 -4.00
C TYR A 54 10.35 -11.41 -3.13
N LYS A 55 10.59 -12.42 -2.28
CA LYS A 55 9.67 -12.91 -1.27
C LYS A 55 10.41 -13.10 0.05
N VAL A 56 9.78 -12.68 1.14
CA VAL A 56 10.24 -12.91 2.52
C VAL A 56 9.02 -13.19 3.42
N ALA A 57 9.16 -14.08 4.39
CA ALA A 57 8.07 -14.32 5.34
C ALA A 57 7.79 -13.05 6.14
N LEU A 58 6.51 -12.75 6.38
CA LEU A 58 6.10 -11.60 7.19
C LEU A 58 6.63 -11.73 8.63
N SER A 59 6.81 -12.96 9.13
CA SER A 59 7.48 -13.23 10.41
C SER A 59 8.98 -12.93 10.41
N GLY A 60 9.58 -12.66 9.25
CA GLY A 60 11.03 -12.60 9.04
C GLY A 60 11.62 -13.95 8.60
N GLY A 61 12.84 -13.92 8.09
CA GLY A 61 13.52 -15.10 7.54
C GLY A 61 14.39 -14.74 6.33
N PRO A 62 14.87 -15.74 5.57
CA PRO A 62 15.65 -15.48 4.37
C PRO A 62 14.80 -14.80 3.30
N VAL A 63 15.41 -13.85 2.59
CA VAL A 63 14.84 -13.27 1.36
C VAL A 63 15.17 -14.19 0.20
N THR A 64 14.19 -14.51 -0.63
CA THR A 64 14.35 -15.35 -1.82
C THR A 64 13.87 -14.62 -3.06
N VAL A 65 14.47 -14.92 -4.21
CA VAL A 65 13.90 -14.54 -5.52
C VAL A 65 12.68 -15.41 -5.77
N PHE A 66 11.51 -14.79 -5.86
CA PHE A 66 10.27 -15.47 -6.22
C PHE A 66 10.08 -15.53 -7.72
N SER A 67 10.37 -14.44 -8.43
CA SER A 67 10.25 -14.35 -9.89
C SER A 67 11.49 -13.66 -10.45
N ASP A 68 12.13 -14.30 -11.42
CA ASP A 68 13.26 -13.76 -12.18
C ASP A 68 12.73 -12.97 -13.38
N TRP A 69 13.03 -11.67 -13.41
CA TRP A 69 12.56 -10.75 -14.45
C TRP A 69 13.72 -10.21 -15.31
N LEU A 70 14.91 -10.83 -15.25
CA LEU A 70 16.07 -10.42 -16.06
C LEU A 70 15.77 -10.36 -17.56
N SER A 71 14.92 -11.27 -18.06
CA SER A 71 14.50 -11.31 -19.46
C SER A 71 13.08 -10.79 -19.70
N VAL A 72 12.38 -10.38 -18.65
CA VAL A 72 10.98 -9.89 -18.72
C VAL A 72 11.00 -8.37 -18.78
N GLY A 73 11.68 -7.72 -17.84
CA GLY A 73 11.74 -6.26 -17.80
C GLY A 73 11.81 -5.74 -16.37
N ALA A 74 11.14 -4.62 -16.12
CA ALA A 74 11.31 -3.87 -14.90
C ALA A 74 10.03 -3.90 -14.05
N PRO A 75 9.87 -4.86 -13.12
CA PRO A 75 8.65 -5.02 -12.33
C PRO A 75 8.43 -3.79 -11.44
N ARG A 76 7.19 -3.29 -11.40
CA ARG A 76 6.74 -2.12 -10.64
C ARG A 76 5.62 -2.48 -9.68
N GLY A 77 4.41 -1.96 -9.87
CA GLY A 77 3.27 -2.30 -9.03
C GLY A 77 3.06 -3.80 -9.03
N ILE A 78 2.72 -4.34 -7.87
CA ILE A 78 2.37 -5.76 -7.70
C ILE A 78 1.06 -5.83 -6.92
N GLN A 79 0.10 -6.57 -7.45
CA GLN A 79 -1.22 -6.72 -6.84
C GLN A 79 -1.64 -8.19 -6.89
N PRO A 80 -2.06 -8.80 -5.76
CA PRO A 80 -2.59 -10.15 -5.75
C PRO A 80 -3.77 -10.35 -6.71
N PHE A 81 -3.73 -11.44 -7.49
CA PHE A 81 -4.78 -11.82 -8.43
C PHE A 81 -4.83 -13.34 -8.62
N GLY A 82 -6.01 -13.95 -8.50
CA GLY A 82 -6.15 -15.41 -8.52
C GLY A 82 -5.21 -16.08 -7.51
N ASN A 83 -4.42 -17.07 -7.96
CA ASN A 83 -3.36 -17.70 -7.17
C ASN A 83 -1.98 -17.03 -7.32
N GLY A 84 -1.88 -15.94 -8.07
CA GLY A 84 -0.65 -15.22 -8.37
C GLY A 84 -0.81 -13.71 -8.22
N PHE A 85 -0.31 -12.96 -9.20
CA PHE A 85 -0.21 -11.50 -9.18
C PHE A 85 -0.41 -10.89 -10.58
N VAL A 86 -0.96 -9.68 -10.61
CA VAL A 86 -0.77 -8.74 -11.73
C VAL A 86 0.40 -7.84 -11.38
N VAL A 87 1.34 -7.68 -12.30
CA VAL A 87 2.58 -6.92 -12.07
C VAL A 87 2.83 -5.96 -13.22
N GLY A 88 3.04 -4.68 -12.95
CA GLY A 88 3.36 -3.72 -14.01
C GLY A 88 4.79 -3.89 -14.49
N ASN A 89 4.98 -3.92 -15.80
CA ASN A 89 6.28 -3.92 -16.45
C ASN A 89 6.53 -2.54 -17.08
N SER A 90 7.49 -1.79 -16.54
CA SER A 90 7.82 -0.44 -17.07
C SER A 90 8.89 -0.45 -18.15
N THR A 91 9.26 -1.61 -18.69
CA THR A 91 10.21 -1.71 -19.80
C THR A 91 9.50 -1.70 -21.15
N ASP A 92 8.35 -2.36 -21.23
CA ASP A 92 7.51 -2.52 -22.43
C ASP A 92 6.08 -2.00 -22.22
N ASP A 93 5.81 -1.41 -21.05
CA ASP A 93 4.56 -0.76 -20.68
C ASP A 93 3.38 -1.72 -20.38
N ASP A 94 3.64 -3.01 -20.32
CA ASP A 94 2.64 -4.05 -20.10
C ASP A 94 2.22 -4.24 -18.64
N LEU A 95 1.06 -4.88 -18.45
CA LEU A 95 0.69 -5.52 -17.20
C LEU A 95 0.83 -7.03 -17.34
N GLU A 96 1.66 -7.64 -16.51
CA GLU A 96 2.01 -9.06 -16.59
C GLU A 96 1.22 -9.91 -15.61
N LEU A 97 1.00 -11.18 -15.97
CA LEU A 97 0.52 -12.20 -15.05
C LEU A 97 1.69 -13.01 -14.50
N VAL A 98 1.84 -13.03 -13.18
CA VAL A 98 2.81 -13.89 -12.48
C VAL A 98 2.07 -14.97 -11.72
N GLY A 99 2.33 -16.23 -12.05
CA GLY A 99 1.71 -17.39 -11.40
C GLY A 99 2.19 -17.65 -9.96
N PRO A 100 1.60 -18.65 -9.27
CA PRO A 100 1.90 -18.96 -7.87
C PRO A 100 3.35 -19.42 -7.63
N THR A 101 4.04 -19.89 -8.67
CA THR A 101 5.44 -20.34 -8.63
C THR A 101 6.42 -19.27 -9.08
N GLY A 102 5.94 -18.06 -9.39
CA GLY A 102 6.78 -16.95 -9.87
C GLY A 102 7.06 -16.97 -11.37
N ALA A 103 6.46 -17.89 -12.14
CA ALA A 103 6.56 -17.87 -13.60
C ALA A 103 5.69 -16.75 -14.18
N VAL A 104 6.25 -15.95 -15.09
CA VAL A 104 5.50 -14.97 -15.88
C VAL A 104 4.78 -15.69 -17.02
N ALA A 105 3.51 -15.34 -17.24
CA ALA A 105 2.72 -15.89 -18.34
C ALA A 105 3.26 -15.42 -19.69
N SER A 106 3.07 -16.22 -20.75
CA SER A 106 3.47 -15.83 -22.11
C SER A 106 2.54 -14.82 -22.78
N ILE A 107 1.36 -14.59 -22.19
CA ILE A 107 0.39 -13.59 -22.61
C ILE A 107 0.23 -12.65 -21.41
N PRO A 108 0.47 -11.34 -21.58
CA PRO A 108 0.32 -10.39 -20.49
C PRO A 108 -1.14 -10.31 -20.04
N PHE A 109 -1.36 -9.78 -18.83
CA PHE A 109 -2.68 -9.35 -18.40
C PHE A 109 -3.22 -8.28 -19.35
N HIS A 110 -2.38 -7.29 -19.69
CA HIS A 110 -2.69 -6.25 -20.67
C HIS A 110 -1.45 -5.96 -21.50
N ASP A 111 -1.60 -6.10 -22.81
CA ASP A 111 -0.60 -5.78 -23.85
C ASP A 111 -0.80 -4.31 -24.24
N SER A 112 0.03 -3.41 -23.71
CA SER A 112 -0.02 -1.99 -24.01
C SER A 112 0.67 -1.74 -25.34
N ASP A 113 0.13 -0.83 -26.15
CA ASP A 113 0.74 -0.46 -27.42
C ASP A 113 1.78 0.66 -27.30
N GLY A 114 2.03 1.15 -26.08
CA GLY A 114 2.95 2.25 -25.80
C GLY A 114 2.53 3.58 -26.45
N ALA A 115 1.24 3.74 -26.79
CA ALA A 115 0.76 4.90 -27.54
C ALA A 115 -0.59 5.46 -27.05
N ILE A 116 -1.62 4.60 -26.92
CA ILE A 116 -2.97 5.01 -26.50
C ILE A 116 -3.43 4.33 -25.20
N GLY A 117 -2.66 3.35 -24.73
CA GLY A 117 -2.86 2.63 -23.48
C GLY A 117 -2.09 3.21 -22.29
N ILE A 118 -1.82 2.38 -21.31
CA ILE A 118 -1.00 2.77 -20.16
C ILE A 118 0.47 2.76 -20.54
N ASP A 119 1.20 3.82 -20.17
CA ASP A 119 2.64 3.87 -20.31
C ASP A 119 3.33 3.97 -18.94
N PHE A 120 4.40 3.19 -18.81
CA PHE A 120 5.26 3.08 -17.64
C PHE A 120 4.46 2.76 -16.36
N PRO A 121 3.76 1.61 -16.29
CA PRO A 121 2.82 1.27 -15.23
C PRO A 121 3.48 1.31 -13.85
N GLN A 122 2.83 2.00 -12.91
CA GLN A 122 3.32 2.26 -11.57
C GLN A 122 2.51 1.48 -10.53
N GLN A 123 1.86 2.14 -9.56
CA GLN A 123 1.06 1.44 -8.55
C GLN A 123 -0.15 0.78 -9.21
N ILE A 124 -0.42 -0.46 -8.81
CA ILE A 124 -1.61 -1.23 -9.17
C ILE A 124 -2.43 -1.43 -7.90
N LYS A 125 -3.75 -1.29 -8.00
CA LYS A 125 -4.70 -1.51 -6.91
C LYS A 125 -5.88 -2.31 -7.40
N ARG A 126 -6.36 -3.23 -6.56
CA ARG A 126 -7.69 -3.84 -6.73
C ARG A 126 -8.75 -2.87 -6.23
N ARG A 127 -9.79 -2.65 -7.03
CA ARG A 127 -10.98 -1.86 -6.65
C ARG A 127 -12.04 -2.75 -5.99
N ALA A 128 -12.97 -2.12 -5.28
CA ALA A 128 -14.06 -2.84 -4.60
C ALA A 128 -14.99 -3.59 -5.57
N ASN A 129 -15.14 -3.09 -6.80
CA ASN A 129 -15.90 -3.74 -7.87
C ASN A 129 -15.14 -4.89 -8.55
N GLY A 130 -13.92 -5.20 -8.11
CA GLY A 130 -13.10 -6.29 -8.62
C GLY A 130 -12.18 -5.92 -9.80
N GLU A 131 -12.32 -4.72 -10.37
CA GLU A 131 -11.42 -4.17 -11.40
C GLU A 131 -10.04 -3.85 -10.83
N PHE A 132 -9.09 -3.61 -11.73
CA PHE A 132 -7.78 -3.07 -11.44
C PHE A 132 -7.74 -1.59 -11.79
N MET A 133 -7.03 -0.83 -10.96
CA MET A 133 -6.69 0.56 -11.19
C MET A 133 -5.19 0.70 -11.20
N VAL A 134 -4.64 1.36 -12.22
CA VAL A 134 -3.19 1.44 -12.43
C VAL A 134 -2.78 2.87 -12.77
N ALA A 135 -1.75 3.38 -12.10
CA ALA A 135 -1.16 4.68 -12.42
C ALA A 135 -0.14 4.55 -13.58
N GLY A 136 -0.29 5.36 -14.63
CA GLY A 136 0.64 5.49 -15.76
C GLY A 136 1.50 6.75 -15.62
N PHE A 137 2.82 6.59 -15.70
CA PHE A 137 3.80 7.65 -15.40
C PHE A 137 4.31 8.39 -16.63
N SER A 138 4.29 7.75 -17.80
CA SER A 138 4.72 8.35 -19.07
C SER A 138 3.50 8.82 -19.87
N GLU A 139 3.72 9.67 -20.88
CA GLU A 139 2.64 10.10 -21.77
C GLU A 139 2.17 8.91 -22.62
N PRO A 140 0.86 8.58 -22.66
CA PRO A 140 -0.23 9.31 -22.02
C PRO A 140 -0.34 9.06 -20.51
N TRP A 141 -0.21 10.13 -19.71
CA TRP A 141 -0.32 10.02 -18.25
C TRP A 141 -1.75 9.71 -17.85
N GLY A 142 -1.91 8.90 -16.81
CA GLY A 142 -3.26 8.65 -16.34
C GLY A 142 -3.38 7.71 -15.16
N VAL A 143 -4.63 7.51 -14.77
CA VAL A 143 -5.07 6.39 -13.96
C VAL A 143 -6.00 5.55 -14.83
N TYR A 144 -5.58 4.34 -15.16
CA TYR A 144 -6.23 3.41 -16.07
C TYR A 144 -6.98 2.33 -15.31
N PHE A 145 -8.07 1.84 -15.89
CA PHE A 145 -8.93 0.83 -15.28
C PHE A 145 -9.04 -0.39 -16.18
N TYR A 146 -8.89 -1.57 -15.59
CA TYR A 146 -8.96 -2.85 -16.30
C TYR A 146 -9.94 -3.79 -15.61
N ASP A 147 -10.73 -4.51 -16.40
CA ASP A 147 -11.52 -5.62 -15.86
C ASP A 147 -10.65 -6.80 -15.45
N ILE A 148 -11.26 -7.88 -14.95
CA ILE A 148 -10.51 -9.07 -14.50
C ILE A 148 -9.89 -9.88 -15.65
N SER A 149 -10.23 -9.58 -16.90
CA SER A 149 -9.66 -10.21 -18.10
C SER A 149 -8.52 -9.39 -18.69
N GLY A 150 -8.23 -8.21 -18.12
CA GLY A 150 -7.19 -7.29 -18.59
C GLY A 150 -7.63 -6.37 -19.72
N ILE A 151 -8.93 -6.28 -19.99
CA ILE A 151 -9.47 -5.31 -20.94
C ILE A 151 -9.55 -3.95 -20.26
N GLN A 152 -9.01 -2.91 -20.91
CA GLN A 152 -9.14 -1.54 -20.45
C GLN A 152 -10.61 -1.10 -20.55
N VAL A 153 -11.21 -0.76 -19.40
CA VAL A 153 -12.63 -0.35 -19.29
C VAL A 153 -12.81 1.15 -19.08
N GLY A 154 -11.71 1.87 -18.82
CA GLY A 154 -11.73 3.32 -18.70
C GLY A 154 -10.37 3.88 -18.32
N ALA A 155 -10.25 5.21 -18.34
CA ALA A 155 -9.09 5.92 -17.82
C ALA A 155 -9.45 7.36 -17.45
N TYR A 156 -8.70 7.93 -16.50
CA TYR A 156 -8.58 9.37 -16.33
C TYR A 156 -7.20 9.80 -16.79
N THR A 157 -7.15 10.56 -17.89
CA THR A 157 -5.94 11.11 -18.50
C THR A 157 -6.04 12.63 -18.53
N THR A 158 -5.25 13.34 -19.34
CA THR A 158 -5.37 14.79 -19.52
C THR A 158 -6.80 15.18 -19.97
N PRO A 159 -7.46 16.18 -19.36
CA PRO A 159 -6.91 17.15 -18.39
C PRO A 159 -7.00 16.76 -16.91
N GLN A 160 -7.66 15.65 -16.56
CA GLN A 160 -7.85 15.26 -15.16
C GLN A 160 -6.56 14.80 -14.49
N VAL A 161 -5.73 14.05 -15.21
CA VAL A 161 -4.42 13.59 -14.74
C VAL A 161 -3.36 14.15 -15.68
N PRO A 162 -2.92 15.41 -15.49
CA PRO A 162 -2.10 16.11 -16.48
C PRO A 162 -0.59 15.87 -16.29
N LEU A 163 -0.18 14.98 -15.39
CA LEU A 163 1.22 14.69 -15.13
C LEU A 163 1.41 13.28 -14.59
N SER A 164 2.62 12.77 -14.78
CA SER A 164 3.18 11.48 -14.38
C SER A 164 2.63 10.88 -13.07
N ALA A 165 1.49 10.19 -13.16
CA ALA A 165 0.87 9.52 -12.03
C ALA A 165 1.77 8.37 -11.54
N ARG A 166 1.87 8.21 -10.22
CA ARG A 166 2.75 7.22 -9.59
C ARG A 166 1.98 6.29 -8.67
N GLY A 167 1.15 6.86 -7.82
CA GLY A 167 0.24 6.15 -6.94
C GLY A 167 -1.21 6.41 -7.31
N CYS A 168 -2.09 5.47 -6.98
CA CYS A 168 -3.53 5.58 -7.18
C CYS A 168 -4.29 4.96 -5.99
N HIS A 169 -5.44 5.52 -5.64
CA HIS A 169 -6.37 4.95 -4.66
C HIS A 169 -7.80 5.44 -4.89
N GLU A 170 -8.78 4.56 -4.76
CA GLU A 170 -10.20 4.90 -4.81
C GLU A 170 -10.63 5.27 -3.39
N LEU A 171 -11.21 6.45 -3.23
CA LEU A 171 -11.72 6.92 -1.95
C LEU A 171 -13.15 6.39 -1.70
N ASP A 172 -13.60 6.40 -0.45
CA ASP A 172 -14.92 5.88 -0.06
C ASP A 172 -16.09 6.61 -0.76
N ASN A 173 -15.86 7.85 -1.21
CA ASN A 173 -16.83 8.64 -1.95
C ASN A 173 -16.79 8.39 -3.47
N GLY A 174 -15.99 7.42 -3.94
CA GLY A 174 -15.82 7.05 -5.34
C GLY A 174 -14.84 7.95 -6.11
N ASP A 175 -14.28 8.98 -5.50
CA ASP A 175 -13.27 9.81 -6.16
C ASP A 175 -11.92 9.08 -6.25
N ILE A 176 -11.09 9.46 -7.22
CA ILE A 176 -9.80 8.82 -7.47
C ILE A 176 -8.67 9.70 -6.99
N LEU A 177 -7.97 9.29 -5.93
CA LEU A 177 -6.73 9.89 -5.48
C LEU A 177 -5.57 9.41 -6.36
N PHE A 178 -4.69 10.32 -6.75
CA PHE A 178 -3.42 9.97 -7.38
C PHE A 178 -2.28 10.84 -6.85
N THR A 179 -1.07 10.32 -6.94
CA THR A 179 0.15 11.03 -6.56
C THR A 179 1.02 11.29 -7.79
N ALA A 180 1.76 12.40 -7.78
CA ALA A 180 2.68 12.74 -8.86
C ALA A 180 3.78 13.67 -8.35
N GLY A 181 4.99 13.16 -8.16
CA GLY A 181 6.16 13.96 -7.77
C GLY A 181 5.92 14.74 -6.48
N THR A 182 5.71 16.06 -6.57
CA THR A 182 5.43 16.94 -5.43
C THR A 182 3.95 17.06 -5.08
N LEU A 183 3.06 16.40 -5.83
CA LEU A 183 1.62 16.56 -5.75
C LEU A 183 0.91 15.31 -5.23
N ILE A 184 -0.17 15.54 -4.48
CA ILE A 184 -1.27 14.60 -4.30
C ILE A 184 -2.52 15.32 -4.76
N GLN A 185 -3.28 14.67 -5.64
CA GLN A 185 -4.47 15.24 -6.27
C GLN A 185 -5.59 14.21 -6.27
N ARG A 186 -6.79 14.68 -6.54
CA ARG A 186 -7.98 13.85 -6.65
C ARG A 186 -8.78 14.21 -7.88
N VAL A 187 -9.12 13.20 -8.68
CA VAL A 187 -10.16 13.32 -9.70
C VAL A 187 -11.51 13.20 -9.01
N ILE A 188 -12.31 14.25 -9.14
CA ILE A 188 -13.70 14.30 -8.71
C ILE A 188 -14.53 13.64 -9.81
N VAL A 189 -14.96 12.40 -9.58
CA VAL A 189 -15.53 11.54 -10.64
C VAL A 189 -16.82 12.14 -11.20
N LYS A 190 -17.70 12.66 -10.34
CA LYS A 190 -19.03 13.16 -10.71
C LYS A 190 -19.04 14.27 -11.77
N ASN A 191 -17.98 15.07 -11.86
CA ASN A 191 -17.89 16.19 -12.80
C ASN A 191 -16.58 16.17 -13.61
N SER A 192 -15.79 15.10 -13.48
CA SER A 192 -14.54 14.90 -14.22
C SER A 192 -13.58 16.08 -14.10
N THR A 193 -13.47 16.67 -12.90
CA THR A 193 -12.50 17.73 -12.58
C THR A 193 -11.43 17.22 -11.61
N THR A 194 -10.34 17.96 -11.47
CA THR A 194 -9.25 17.59 -10.57
C THR A 194 -9.06 18.64 -9.50
N ALA A 195 -8.90 18.20 -8.25
CA ALA A 195 -8.61 19.04 -7.11
C ALA A 195 -7.19 18.75 -6.58
N LEU A 196 -6.46 19.80 -6.25
CA LEU A 196 -5.19 19.71 -5.53
C LEU A 196 -5.46 19.41 -4.06
N ILE A 197 -4.77 18.41 -3.50
CA ILE A 197 -4.84 18.07 -2.08
C ILE A 197 -3.56 18.54 -1.38
N ILE A 198 -2.39 18.16 -1.90
CA ILE A 198 -1.08 18.55 -1.37
C ILE A 198 -0.18 19.00 -2.52
N ASN A 199 0.56 20.09 -2.31
CA ASN A 199 1.72 20.47 -3.12
C ASN A 199 2.90 20.78 -2.20
N GLN A 200 3.88 19.86 -2.16
CA GLN A 200 5.04 19.97 -1.27
C GLN A 200 6.32 19.97 -2.08
N ALA A 201 7.00 21.12 -2.13
CA ALA A 201 8.30 21.25 -2.79
C ALA A 201 9.33 20.30 -2.17
N GLY A 202 10.13 19.65 -3.02
CA GLY A 202 11.13 18.67 -2.60
C GLY A 202 10.57 17.29 -2.21
N ALA A 203 9.25 17.11 -2.21
CA ALA A 203 8.65 15.78 -2.03
C ALA A 203 8.79 14.92 -3.30
N SER A 204 8.67 13.61 -3.11
CA SER A 204 8.56 12.61 -4.17
C SER A 204 7.52 11.59 -3.74
N PHE A 205 6.25 12.00 -3.77
CA PHE A 205 5.14 11.10 -3.51
C PHE A 205 5.15 9.99 -4.56
N ARG A 206 5.14 8.76 -4.06
CA ARG A 206 5.17 7.52 -4.84
C ARG A 206 3.84 6.80 -4.62
N PHE A 207 3.87 5.62 -4.03
CA PHE A 207 2.66 4.84 -3.83
C PHE A 207 1.89 5.30 -2.61
N VAL A 208 0.58 5.09 -2.64
CA VAL A 208 -0.34 5.45 -1.56
C VAL A 208 -1.11 4.21 -1.11
N GLU A 209 -1.15 3.98 0.19
CA GLU A 209 -1.94 2.92 0.80
C GLU A 209 -2.92 3.51 1.80
N ARG A 210 -4.13 2.94 1.87
CA ARG A 210 -5.06 3.33 2.92
C ARG A 210 -4.55 2.70 4.20
N PHE A 211 -4.17 3.55 5.14
CA PHE A 211 -3.93 3.13 6.51
C PHE A 211 -5.13 3.57 7.34
N SER A 212 -5.85 2.59 7.87
CA SER A 212 -6.80 2.81 8.95
C SER A 212 -6.09 2.46 10.24
N PRO A 213 -5.78 3.45 11.11
CA PRO A 213 -5.22 3.12 12.41
C PRO A 213 -6.17 2.16 13.12
N PRO A 214 -5.65 1.21 13.92
CA PRO A 214 -6.48 0.42 14.81
C PRO A 214 -7.44 1.34 15.56
N ALA A 215 -8.68 0.89 15.77
CA ALA A 215 -9.57 1.61 16.68
C ALA A 215 -8.82 1.80 18.00
N ALA A 216 -8.95 2.98 18.61
CA ALA A 216 -8.38 3.20 19.93
C ALA A 216 -8.85 2.03 20.82
N CYS A 217 -7.91 1.26 21.34
CA CYS A 217 -8.23 0.25 22.33
C CYS A 217 -8.78 1.00 23.51
N ALA A 218 -10.07 0.82 23.80
CA ALA A 218 -10.69 1.53 24.91
C ALA A 218 -9.90 1.32 26.21
N GLY A 219 -9.28 0.16 26.40
CA GLY A 219 -8.45 -0.14 27.57
C GLY A 219 -6.99 0.35 27.53
N ASP A 220 -6.47 0.88 26.42
CA ASP A 220 -5.08 1.36 26.29
C ASP A 220 -5.03 2.84 26.72
N ILE A 221 -4.91 3.04 28.02
CA ILE A 221 -4.99 4.35 28.68
C ILE A 221 -3.67 5.11 28.51
N ASP A 222 -2.54 4.41 28.41
CA ASP A 222 -1.21 5.03 28.27
C ASP A 222 -0.73 5.16 26.81
N GLY A 223 -1.46 4.58 25.86
CA GLY A 223 -1.21 4.67 24.42
C GLY A 223 -0.08 3.77 23.93
N SER A 224 0.22 2.69 24.66
CA SER A 224 1.30 1.75 24.36
C SER A 224 0.99 0.76 23.23
N GLN A 225 -0.26 0.72 22.74
CA GLN A 225 -0.81 -0.31 21.83
C GLN A 225 -0.88 -1.69 22.49
N SER A 226 -1.04 -1.76 23.80
CA SER A 226 -1.37 -3.00 24.51
C SER A 226 -2.18 -2.63 25.74
N VAL A 227 -3.22 -3.40 26.03
CA VAL A 227 -3.97 -3.29 27.28
C VAL A 227 -3.35 -4.23 28.29
N ASP A 228 -2.60 -3.69 29.23
CA ASP A 228 -1.87 -4.49 30.21
C ASP A 228 -1.93 -3.93 31.65
N ALA A 229 -0.99 -4.36 32.49
CA ALA A 229 -0.94 -3.96 33.89
C ALA A 229 -0.67 -2.45 34.09
N ALA A 230 0.00 -1.79 33.14
CA ALA A 230 0.21 -0.35 33.15
C ALA A 230 -1.14 0.40 33.01
N ASP A 231 -1.98 -0.02 32.08
CA ASP A 231 -3.32 0.55 31.91
C ASP A 231 -4.21 0.26 33.11
N LEU A 232 -4.18 -0.98 33.63
CA LEU A 232 -4.92 -1.32 34.84
C LEU A 232 -4.49 -0.42 36.01
N SER A 233 -3.19 -0.19 36.16
CA SER A 233 -2.67 0.71 37.20
C SER A 233 -3.15 2.16 36.96
N ALA A 234 -3.17 2.62 35.71
CA ALA A 234 -3.67 3.94 35.36
C ALA A 234 -5.17 4.10 35.67
N LEU A 235 -5.98 3.09 35.35
CA LEU A 235 -7.41 3.06 35.65
C LEU A 235 -7.67 3.09 37.16
N LEU A 236 -6.99 2.23 37.92
CA LEU A 236 -7.14 2.18 39.38
C LEU A 236 -6.65 3.46 40.06
N ALA A 237 -5.62 4.11 39.52
CA ALA A 237 -5.17 5.42 40.02
C ALA A 237 -6.21 6.53 39.78
N ALA A 238 -7.06 6.38 38.76
CA ALA A 238 -8.14 7.29 38.43
C ALA A 238 -9.50 6.90 39.04
N TRP A 239 -9.55 5.88 39.91
CA TRP A 239 -10.80 5.35 40.44
C TRP A 239 -11.65 6.42 41.14
N GLY A 240 -12.90 6.56 40.73
CA GLY A 240 -13.83 7.57 41.24
C GLY A 240 -13.62 8.99 40.68
N ALA A 241 -12.69 9.18 39.73
CA ALA A 241 -12.58 10.45 38.99
C ALA A 241 -13.82 10.66 38.10
N THR A 242 -14.24 11.91 37.92
CA THR A 242 -15.47 12.25 37.19
C THR A 242 -15.29 12.48 35.68
N SER A 243 -14.07 12.27 35.16
CA SER A 243 -13.72 12.32 33.73
C SER A 243 -12.24 11.97 33.54
N GLY A 244 -11.84 11.58 32.34
CA GLY A 244 -10.44 11.35 31.97
C GLY A 244 -10.27 10.18 31.03
N ALA A 245 -9.03 9.86 30.67
CA ALA A 245 -8.71 8.76 29.77
C ALA A 245 -9.11 7.37 30.31
N ALA A 246 -9.40 7.25 31.61
CA ALA A 246 -9.83 6.02 32.26
C ALA A 246 -11.37 5.84 32.34
N ASP A 247 -12.17 6.85 31.92
CA ASP A 247 -13.63 6.73 31.78
C ASP A 247 -13.93 6.18 30.38
N LEU A 248 -13.91 4.85 30.27
CA LEU A 248 -13.88 4.12 29.01
C LEU A 248 -15.27 3.97 28.39
N ASN A 249 -16.32 4.05 29.21
CA ASN A 249 -17.71 4.04 28.74
C ASN A 249 -18.31 5.44 28.56
N GLY A 250 -17.60 6.50 28.98
CA GLY A 250 -18.03 7.88 28.86
C GLY A 250 -19.19 8.25 29.79
N SER A 251 -19.33 7.56 30.93
CA SER A 251 -20.41 7.79 31.90
C SER A 251 -20.19 9.03 32.76
N GLY A 252 -18.98 9.60 32.76
CA GLY A 252 -18.56 10.67 33.65
C GLY A 252 -18.10 10.18 35.02
N SER A 253 -17.74 8.90 35.16
CA SER A 253 -17.14 8.33 36.38
C SER A 253 -16.28 7.12 36.04
N VAL A 254 -15.08 7.02 36.63
CA VAL A 254 -14.22 5.84 36.50
C VAL A 254 -14.59 4.81 37.56
N ASP A 255 -15.18 3.69 37.14
CA ASP A 255 -15.66 2.63 38.04
C ASP A 255 -15.50 1.20 37.51
N ALA A 256 -16.23 0.26 38.11
CA ALA A 256 -16.17 -1.16 37.77
C ALA A 256 -16.62 -1.48 36.32
N ALA A 257 -17.45 -0.63 35.72
CA ALA A 257 -17.83 -0.77 34.32
C ALA A 257 -16.64 -0.48 33.39
N ASP A 258 -15.82 0.52 33.70
CA ASP A 258 -14.58 0.82 32.95
C ASP A 258 -13.53 -0.28 33.13
N LEU A 259 -13.38 -0.76 34.37
CA LEU A 259 -12.51 -1.91 34.63
C LEU A 259 -12.92 -3.14 33.81
N SER A 260 -14.22 -3.38 33.66
CA SER A 260 -14.72 -4.49 32.85
C SER A 260 -14.37 -4.33 31.37
N ILE A 261 -14.42 -3.09 30.83
CA ILE A 261 -14.01 -2.79 29.46
C ILE A 261 -12.50 -3.02 29.29
N LEU A 262 -11.67 -2.54 30.23
CA LEU A 262 -10.23 -2.74 30.19
C LEU A 262 -9.87 -4.23 30.21
N LEU A 263 -10.41 -5.00 31.15
CA LEU A 263 -10.13 -6.43 31.25
C LEU A 263 -10.64 -7.23 30.06
N ALA A 264 -11.77 -6.83 29.46
CA ALA A 264 -12.27 -7.43 28.23
C ALA A 264 -11.36 -7.18 27.02
N ALA A 265 -10.58 -6.09 27.06
CA ALA A 265 -9.64 -5.71 26.01
C ALA A 265 -8.19 -6.18 26.28
N TRP A 266 -7.95 -6.98 27.34
CA TRP A 266 -6.60 -7.35 27.77
C TRP A 266 -5.77 -8.01 26.67
N GLY A 267 -4.55 -7.51 26.48
CA GLY A 267 -3.63 -7.97 25.45
C GLY A 267 -3.33 -6.92 24.38
N PRO A 268 -2.68 -7.32 23.28
CA PRO A 268 -2.23 -6.38 22.26
C PRO A 268 -3.39 -5.73 21.50
N CYS A 269 -3.16 -4.47 21.16
CA CYS A 269 -3.82 -3.74 20.09
C CYS A 269 -3.00 -3.92 18.78
#